data_AF-A0AA37UBG3-F1
#
_entry.id   AF-A0AA37UBG3-F1
#
_cell.length_a   1.000
_cell.length_b   1.000
_cell.length_c   1.000
_cell.angle_alpha   90.00
_cell.angle_beta   90.00
_cell.angle_gamma   90.00
#
_symmetry.space_group_name_H-M   'P 1'
#
loop_
_entity.id
_entity.type
_entity.pdbx_description
1 polymer ?
#
loop_
_entity_poly.entity_id
_entity_poly.type
_entity_poly.pdbx_seq_one_letter_code
_entity_poly.pdbx_strand_id
1 'polypeptide(L)'
;MTDLREERCAELLPVLSAMTPLLIEVQGDRSRAKELLPLVAQLRAVAWKGAEGVDAAPYRQWIATSESSLDAMEEALRDGDTQKAWQLFADQSTGVNLLGQACADCAGW
;
A
#
# COMPACT_ATOMS: atom_id res chain seq x y z
N MET A 1 -9.38 25.10 2.56
CA MET A 1 -8.23 24.23 2.85
C MET A 1 -8.70 22.82 2.60
N THR A 2 -8.14 22.13 1.63
CA THR A 2 -8.47 20.72 1.40
C THR A 2 -7.74 19.87 2.43
N ASP A 3 -8.41 18.86 2.99
CA ASP A 3 -7.74 17.89 3.84
C ASP A 3 -6.84 17.00 2.97
N LEU A 4 -5.53 17.28 2.99
CA LEU A 4 -4.55 16.51 2.22
C LEU A 4 -4.56 15.03 2.61
N ARG A 5 -4.85 14.69 3.87
CA ARG A 5 -4.97 13.30 4.29
C ARG A 5 -6.12 12.63 3.56
N GLU A 6 -7.28 13.27 3.54
CA GLU A 6 -8.48 12.76 2.87
C GLU A 6 -8.24 12.57 1.36
N GLU A 7 -7.56 13.52 0.70
CA GLU A 7 -7.15 13.36 -0.71
C GLU A 7 -6.27 12.12 -0.91
N ARG A 8 -5.23 11.93 -0.08
CA ARG A 8 -4.32 10.79 -0.22
C ARG A 8 -5.00 9.46 0.10
N CYS A 9 -5.87 9.43 1.11
CA CYS A 9 -6.69 8.27 1.43
C CYS A 9 -7.66 7.93 0.29
N ALA A 10 -8.27 8.93 -0.35
CA ALA A 10 -9.14 8.72 -1.51
C ALA A 10 -8.38 8.16 -2.73
N GLU A 11 -7.12 8.57 -2.94
CA GLU A 11 -6.26 8.03 -4.00
C GLU A 11 -5.80 6.59 -3.72
N LEU A 12 -5.52 6.25 -2.45
CA LEU A 12 -5.05 4.93 -2.03
C LEU A 12 -6.16 3.87 -2.05
N LEU A 13 -7.39 4.24 -1.70
CA LEU A 13 -8.52 3.33 -1.55
C LEU A 13 -8.77 2.41 -2.79
N PRO A 14 -8.87 2.93 -4.03
CA PRO A 14 -9.09 2.07 -5.19
C PRO A 14 -7.90 1.13 -5.46
N VAL A 15 -6.67 1.58 -5.18
CA VAL A 15 -5.46 0.76 -5.34
C VAL A 15 -5.49 -0.42 -4.37
N LEU A 16 -5.77 -0.17 -3.09
CA LEU A 16 -5.84 -1.23 -2.07
C LEU A 16 -7.02 -2.17 -2.29
N SER A 17 -8.15 -1.64 -2.75
CA SER A 17 -9.34 -2.42 -3.08
C SER A 17 -9.10 -3.38 -4.25
N ALA A 18 -8.28 -2.97 -5.23
CA ALA A 18 -7.85 -3.85 -6.32
C ALA A 18 -6.74 -4.83 -5.88
N MET A 19 -5.81 -4.37 -5.04
CA MET A 19 -4.62 -5.14 -4.68
C MET A 19 -4.91 -6.26 -3.68
N THR A 20 -5.79 -6.03 -2.71
CA THR A 20 -6.12 -6.99 -1.65
C THR A 20 -6.66 -8.34 -2.18
N PRO A 21 -7.71 -8.38 -3.02
CA PRO A 21 -8.22 -9.66 -3.54
C PRO A 21 -7.18 -10.36 -4.43
N LEU A 22 -6.46 -9.61 -5.26
CA LEU A 22 -5.43 -10.18 -6.13
C LEU A 22 -4.29 -10.79 -5.32
N LEU A 23 -3.86 -10.15 -4.23
CA LEU A 23 -2.86 -10.68 -3.30
C LEU A 23 -3.29 -12.02 -2.67
N ILE A 24 -4.58 -12.20 -2.40
CA ILE A 24 -5.16 -13.46 -1.89
C ILE A 24 -5.17 -14.50 -3.02
N GLU A 25 -5.62 -14.14 -4.22
CA GLU A 25 -5.69 -15.04 -5.38
C GLU A 25 -4.31 -15.61 -5.75
N VAL A 26 -3.27 -14.76 -5.76
CA VAL A 26 -1.90 -15.20 -6.13
C VAL A 26 -1.26 -16.12 -5.10
N GLN A 27 -1.85 -16.29 -3.91
CA GLN A 27 -1.42 -17.35 -2.99
C GLN A 27 -1.69 -18.74 -3.57
N GLY A 28 -2.80 -18.90 -4.30
CA GLY A 28 -3.18 -20.14 -4.97
C GLY A 28 -2.69 -20.23 -6.42
N ASP A 29 -2.60 -19.10 -7.12
CA ASP A 29 -2.11 -19.02 -8.51
C ASP A 29 -0.96 -18.01 -8.65
N ARG A 30 0.26 -18.48 -8.42
CA ARG A 30 1.47 -17.64 -8.47
C ARG A 30 1.79 -17.11 -9.86
N SER A 31 1.20 -17.66 -10.93
CA SER A 31 1.46 -17.19 -12.29
C SER A 31 1.01 -15.74 -12.51
N ARG A 32 0.06 -15.29 -11.69
CA ARG A 32 -0.52 -13.95 -11.71
C ARG A 32 0.21 -12.96 -10.81
N ALA A 33 1.28 -13.34 -10.10
CA ALA A 33 2.01 -12.47 -9.18
C ALA A 33 2.45 -11.14 -9.84
N LYS A 34 2.83 -11.16 -11.12
CA LYS A 34 3.26 -9.97 -11.85
C LYS A 34 2.13 -8.97 -12.14
N GLU A 35 0.86 -9.39 -12.03
CA GLU A 35 -0.31 -8.50 -12.15
C GLU A 35 -0.38 -7.49 -10.98
N LEU A 36 0.32 -7.74 -9.87
CA LEU A 36 0.41 -6.82 -8.72
C LEU A 36 1.41 -5.68 -8.94
N LEU A 37 2.38 -5.81 -9.85
CA LEU A 37 3.43 -4.80 -10.07
C LEU A 37 2.87 -3.41 -10.45
N PRO A 38 1.85 -3.28 -11.32
CA PRO A 38 1.23 -1.99 -11.60
C PRO A 38 0.53 -1.35 -10.39
N LEU A 39 0.04 -2.15 -9.44
CA LEU A 39 -0.61 -1.66 -8.23
C LEU A 39 0.42 -1.17 -7.20
N VAL A 40 1.55 -1.88 -7.07
CA VAL A 40 2.71 -1.41 -6.29
C VAL A 40 3.23 -0.07 -6.82
N ALA A 41 3.30 0.10 -8.14
CA ALA A 41 3.68 1.37 -8.75
C ALA A 41 2.69 2.51 -8.42
N GLN A 42 1.38 2.23 -8.37
CA GLN A 42 0.37 3.22 -7.97
C GLN A 42 0.49 3.59 -6.48
N LEU A 43 0.73 2.63 -5.59
CA LEU A 43 1.03 2.92 -4.19
C LEU A 43 2.26 3.83 -4.05
N ARG A 44 3.33 3.52 -4.81
CA ARG A 44 4.55 4.33 -4.82
C ARG A 44 4.29 5.75 -5.30
N ALA A 45 3.43 5.93 -6.29
CA ALA A 45 3.06 7.27 -6.78
C ALA A 45 2.38 8.12 -5.70
N VAL A 46 1.54 7.52 -4.83
CA VAL A 46 0.97 8.25 -3.69
C VAL A 46 2.03 8.48 -2.61
N ALA A 47 2.86 7.48 -2.30
CA ALA A 47 3.92 7.59 -1.32
C ALA A 47 4.92 8.72 -1.64
N TRP A 48 5.25 8.91 -2.92
CA TRP A 48 6.11 10.00 -3.41
C TRP A 48 5.57 11.40 -3.16
N LYS A 49 4.27 11.56 -2.90
CA LYS A 49 3.70 12.84 -2.49
C LYS A 49 4.11 13.23 -1.05
N GLY A 50 4.69 12.29 -0.31
CA GLY A 50 5.20 12.51 1.04
C GLY A 50 4.10 12.77 2.07
N ALA A 51 4.52 13.18 3.28
CA ALA A 51 3.63 13.46 4.41
C ALA A 51 3.57 14.96 4.77
N GLU A 52 4.12 15.84 3.92
CA GLU A 52 4.06 17.28 4.15
C GLU A 52 2.60 17.75 4.13
N GLY A 53 2.18 18.46 5.19
CA GLY A 53 0.80 18.93 5.34
C GLY A 53 -0.23 17.88 5.79
N VAL A 54 0.16 16.63 6.02
CA VAL A 54 -0.74 15.57 6.52
C VAL A 54 -0.52 15.32 8.01
N ASP A 55 -1.50 15.69 8.87
CA ASP A 55 -1.40 15.52 10.32
C ASP A 55 -2.02 14.22 10.86
N ALA A 56 -1.51 13.09 10.36
CA ALA A 56 -1.86 11.76 10.85
C ALA A 56 -0.58 10.96 11.13
N ALA A 57 -0.29 10.68 12.41
CA ALA A 57 0.91 9.95 12.80
C ALA A 57 1.07 8.59 12.09
N PRO A 58 0.03 7.75 11.92
CA PRO A 58 0.14 6.50 11.17
C PRO A 58 0.50 6.71 9.68
N TYR A 59 -0.01 7.77 9.05
CA TYR A 59 0.33 8.11 7.66
C TYR A 59 1.80 8.50 7.53
N ARG A 60 2.28 9.37 8.43
CA ARG A 60 3.70 9.79 8.45
C ARG A 60 4.62 8.59 8.66
N GLN A 61 4.23 7.66 9.53
CA GLN A 61 4.97 6.42 9.75
C GLN A 61 5.01 5.56 8.49
N TRP A 62 3.87 5.37 7.82
CA TRP A 62 3.80 4.61 6.58
C TRP A 62 4.71 5.22 5.51
N ILE A 63 4.67 6.54 5.32
CA ILE A 63 5.54 7.25 4.38
C ILE A 63 7.02 7.00 4.68
N ALA A 64 7.42 7.05 5.96
CA ALA A 64 8.82 6.87 6.37
C ALA A 64 9.41 5.50 6.01
N THR A 65 8.57 4.47 5.83
CA THR A 65 9.01 3.11 5.50
C THR A 65 8.57 2.65 4.10
N SER A 66 7.66 3.42 3.47
CA SER A 66 6.98 3.04 2.22
C SER A 66 7.95 2.72 1.09
N GLU A 67 9.02 3.50 0.91
CA GLU A 67 10.00 3.27 -0.15
C GLU A 67 10.63 1.88 -0.04
N SER A 68 11.26 1.57 1.10
CA SER A 68 11.91 0.27 1.32
C SER A 68 10.93 -0.90 1.28
N SER A 69 9.72 -0.74 1.82
CA SER A 69 8.73 -1.82 1.87
C SER A 69 8.12 -2.09 0.49
N LEU A 70 7.87 -1.05 -0.31
CA LEU A 70 7.37 -1.20 -1.67
C LEU A 70 8.43 -1.78 -2.60
N ASP A 71 9.71 -1.43 -2.43
CA ASP A 71 10.82 -2.03 -3.19
C ASP A 71 10.97 -3.51 -2.87
N ALA A 72 10.94 -3.88 -1.58
CA ALA A 72 10.99 -5.28 -1.16
C ALA A 72 9.77 -6.08 -1.66
N MET A 73 8.60 -5.45 -1.72
CA MET A 73 7.38 -6.08 -2.23
C MET A 73 7.46 -6.29 -3.75
N GLU A 74 7.98 -5.30 -4.48
CA GLU A 74 8.20 -5.40 -5.92
C GLU A 74 9.20 -6.53 -6.25
N GLU A 75 10.30 -6.63 -5.50
CA GLU A 75 11.27 -7.72 -5.63
C GLU A 75 10.62 -9.08 -5.39
N ALA A 76 9.86 -9.23 -4.29
CA ALA A 76 9.15 -10.48 -3.99
C ALA A 76 8.20 -10.90 -5.10
N LEU A 77 7.45 -9.94 -5.68
CA LEU A 77 6.54 -10.21 -6.79
C LEU A 77 7.26 -10.61 -8.08
N ARG A 78 8.43 -10.00 -8.35
CA ARG A 78 9.27 -10.37 -9.51
C ARG A 78 9.81 -11.78 -9.40
N ASP A 79 10.17 -12.20 -8.19
CA ASP A 79 10.66 -13.55 -7.87
C ASP A 79 9.55 -14.60 -7.74
N GLY A 80 8.28 -14.17 -7.76
CA GLY A 80 7.12 -15.04 -7.57
C GLY A 80 6.92 -15.49 -6.12
N ASP A 81 7.57 -14.82 -5.16
CA ASP A 81 7.39 -15.03 -3.72
C ASP A 81 6.15 -14.27 -3.22
N THR A 82 4.98 -14.82 -3.55
CA THR A 82 3.68 -14.24 -3.20
C THR A 82 3.41 -14.24 -1.69
N GLN A 83 4.06 -15.14 -0.94
CA GLN A 83 3.96 -15.18 0.51
C GLN A 83 4.70 -14.00 1.14
N LYS A 84 5.95 -13.73 0.70
CA LYS A 84 6.71 -12.55 1.14
C LYS A 84 5.99 -11.25 0.75
N ALA A 85 5.44 -11.18 -0.45
CA ALA A 85 4.66 -10.01 -0.89
C ALA A 85 3.43 -9.75 0.01
N TRP A 86 2.69 -10.80 0.40
CA TRP A 86 1.58 -10.69 1.36
C TRP A 86 2.05 -10.22 2.74
N GLN A 87 3.16 -10.77 3.25
CA GLN A 87 3.72 -10.38 4.54
C GLN A 87 4.10 -8.90 4.58
N LEU A 88 4.76 -8.40 3.52
CA LEU A 88 5.13 -6.99 3.39
C LEU A 88 3.91 -6.08 3.29
N PHE A 89 2.89 -6.51 2.54
CA PHE A 89 1.63 -5.78 2.43
C PHE A 89 0.91 -5.64 3.77
N ALA A 90 0.77 -6.74 4.50
CA ALA A 90 0.02 -6.81 5.76
C ALA A 90 0.84 -6.43 7.01
N ASP A 91 2.10 -6.03 6.83
CA ASP A 91 2.98 -5.69 7.95
C ASP A 91 2.39 -4.55 8.79
N GLN A 92 2.38 -4.72 10.11
CA GLN A 92 1.73 -3.77 11.01
C GLN A 92 2.53 -2.49 11.23
N SER A 93 3.83 -2.50 10.90
CA SER A 93 4.76 -1.41 11.19
C SER A 93 5.18 -0.63 9.96
N THR A 94 5.05 -1.22 8.78
CA THR A 94 5.54 -0.69 7.51
C THR A 94 4.57 -0.87 6.34
N GLY A 95 3.62 -1.81 6.47
CA GLY A 95 2.67 -2.17 5.42
C GLY A 95 1.42 -1.29 5.41
N VAL A 96 0.43 -1.69 4.62
CA VAL A 96 -0.79 -0.89 4.41
C VAL A 96 -1.72 -0.89 5.63
N ASN A 97 -1.45 -1.70 6.66
CA ASN A 97 -2.22 -1.70 7.90
C ASN A 97 -2.16 -0.33 8.61
N LEU A 98 -1.06 0.41 8.45
CA LEU A 98 -0.95 1.79 8.92
C LEU A 98 -1.90 2.74 8.20
N LEU A 99 -2.22 2.46 6.93
CA LEU A 99 -3.17 3.26 6.15
C LEU A 99 -4.61 3.08 6.65
N GLY A 100 -4.99 1.86 7.07
CA GLY A 100 -6.28 1.62 7.71
C GLY A 100 -6.46 2.48 8.98
N GLN A 101 -5.40 2.66 9.77
CA GLN A 101 -5.42 3.56 10.93
C GLN A 101 -5.38 5.04 10.54
N ALA A 102 -4.58 5.40 9.53
CA ALA A 102 -4.43 6.77 9.06
C ALA A 102 -5.72 7.33 8.44
N CYS A 103 -6.50 6.47 7.79
CA CYS A 103 -7.65 6.82 6.97
C CYS A 103 -8.99 6.39 7.60
N ALA A 104 -9.02 5.92 8.86
CA ALA A 104 -10.20 5.32 9.49
C ALA A 104 -11.47 6.19 9.53
N ASP A 105 -11.31 7.51 9.47
CA ASP A 105 -12.39 8.51 9.43
C ASP A 105 -12.65 9.09 8.03
N CYS A 106 -11.91 8.62 7.01
CA CYS A 106 -12.09 9.00 5.63
C CYS A 106 -13.21 8.17 4.98
N ALA A 107 -13.94 8.75 4.03
CA ALA A 107 -15.03 8.04 3.37
C ALA A 107 -14.53 6.78 2.62
N GLY A 108 -15.13 5.63 2.93
CA GLY A 108 -14.87 4.36 2.24
C GLY A 108 -13.75 3.49 2.81
N TRP A 109 -13.11 3.92 3.90
CA TRP A 109 -12.07 3.17 4.62
C TRP A 109 -12.61 2.36 5.81
#